data_AF-A0A2U1D084-F1
#
_entry.id   AF-A0A2U1D084-F1
#
_cell.length_a   1.000
_cell.length_b   1.000
_cell.length_c   1.000
_cell.angle_alpha   90.00
_cell.angle_beta   90.00
_cell.angle_gamma   90.00
#
_symmetry.space_group_name_H-M   'P 1'
#
loop_
_entity.id
_entity.type
_entity.pdbx_description
1 polymer ?
#
loop_
_entity_poly.entity_id
_entity_poly.type
_entity_poly.pdbx_seq_one_letter_code
_entity_poly.pdbx_strand_id
1 'polypeptide(L)'
;MRVFTNPVGSGALYFDNLATANGTPVAYDPQARSFLPTPPFCANRDRIGCNWIAPKEGHFCRSCAMTALAPDPSIPNAIPNWAQTEAARSMGLSDLYPFVLSEHARHKLAFVHDWLRRGALGL
;
A
#
# COMPACT_ATOMS: atom_id res chain seq x y z
N MET A 1 -14.39 -1.19 -4.84
CA MET A 1 -13.91 -0.62 -3.56
C MET A 1 -14.08 -1.68 -2.49
N ARG A 2 -13.01 -2.09 -1.81
CA ARG A 2 -13.07 -3.14 -0.78
C ARG A 2 -13.46 -2.53 0.57
N VAL A 3 -14.41 -3.15 1.24
CA VAL A 3 -14.88 -2.76 2.58
C VAL A 3 -14.23 -3.68 3.61
N PHE A 4 -13.80 -3.12 4.73
CA PHE A 4 -13.16 -3.82 5.85
C PHE A 4 -14.02 -3.71 7.10
N THR A 5 -13.94 -4.73 7.96
CA THR A 5 -14.60 -4.72 9.27
C THR A 5 -13.90 -3.75 10.21
N ASN A 6 -14.67 -2.99 10.99
CA ASN A 6 -14.14 -2.19 12.08
C ASN A 6 -13.56 -3.11 13.18
N PRO A 7 -12.27 -3.00 13.55
CA PRO A 7 -11.66 -3.90 14.53
C PRO A 7 -12.08 -3.62 15.99
N VAL A 8 -12.77 -2.51 16.27
CA VAL A 8 -13.16 -2.10 17.64
C VAL A 8 -14.66 -2.00 17.84
N GLY A 9 -15.47 -2.55 16.92
CA GLY A 9 -16.91 -2.60 17.07
C GLY A 9 -17.65 -2.69 15.75
N SER A 10 -18.86 -2.14 15.72
CA SER A 10 -19.70 -2.14 14.52
C SER A 10 -19.24 -1.11 13.48
N GLY A 11 -19.61 -1.35 12.23
CA GLY A 11 -19.36 -0.43 11.12
C GLY A 11 -18.31 -0.93 10.13
N ALA A 12 -18.16 -0.14 9.07
CA ALA A 12 -17.28 -0.41 7.95
C ALA A 12 -16.11 0.57 7.92
N LEU A 13 -14.96 0.07 7.48
CA LEU A 13 -13.81 0.88 7.12
C LEU A 13 -13.52 0.74 5.64
N TYR A 14 -13.11 1.84 5.04
CA TYR A 14 -12.51 1.92 3.71
C TYR A 14 -11.01 2.02 3.86
N PHE A 15 -10.28 1.63 2.82
CA PHE A 15 -8.82 1.52 2.89
C PHE A 15 -8.15 2.82 3.34
N ASP A 16 -8.61 3.98 2.91
CA ASP A 16 -8.06 5.29 3.24
C ASP A 16 -8.39 5.79 4.66
N ASN A 17 -9.19 5.07 5.44
CA ASN A 17 -9.51 5.48 6.80
C ASN A 17 -8.29 5.41 7.73
N LEU A 18 -8.08 6.52 8.46
CA LEU A 18 -7.11 6.61 9.55
C LEU A 18 -7.76 6.43 10.93
N ALA A 19 -9.08 6.52 11.02
CA ALA A 19 -9.79 6.30 12.26
C ALA A 19 -11.13 5.64 11.97
N THR A 20 -11.69 5.01 12.98
CA THR A 20 -13.10 4.60 12.95
C THR A 20 -14.01 5.81 13.00
N ALA A 21 -15.30 5.61 12.71
CA ALA A 21 -16.31 6.67 12.85
C ALA A 21 -16.37 7.26 14.27
N ASN A 22 -15.94 6.50 15.28
CA ASN A 22 -15.88 6.92 16.69
C ASN A 22 -14.54 7.58 17.05
N GLY A 23 -13.64 7.78 16.09
CA GLY A 23 -12.36 8.47 16.29
C GLY A 23 -11.21 7.59 16.78
N THR A 24 -11.40 6.28 16.96
CA THR A 24 -10.29 5.38 17.33
C THR A 24 -9.29 5.29 16.19
N PRO A 25 -8.00 5.63 16.40
CA PRO A 25 -7.00 5.51 15.35
C PRO A 25 -6.84 4.05 14.90
N VAL A 26 -6.76 3.83 13.60
CA VAL A 26 -6.51 2.51 13.02
C VAL A 26 -5.44 2.60 11.94
N ALA A 27 -4.78 1.47 11.67
CA ALA A 27 -3.90 1.33 10.53
C ALA A 27 -4.07 -0.04 9.87
N TYR A 28 -3.89 -0.08 8.56
CA TYR A 28 -3.95 -1.27 7.75
C TYR A 28 -2.67 -2.12 7.90
N ASP A 29 -2.85 -3.40 8.14
CA ASP A 29 -1.82 -4.41 8.04
C ASP A 29 -1.97 -5.18 6.70
N PRO A 30 -1.01 -5.04 5.76
CA PRO A 30 -1.05 -5.79 4.51
C PRO A 30 -0.89 -7.30 4.66
N GLN A 31 -0.27 -7.79 5.73
CA GLN A 31 -0.09 -9.23 5.96
C GLN A 31 -1.39 -9.85 6.46
N ALA A 32 -2.01 -9.24 7.48
CA ALA A 32 -3.31 -9.67 7.98
C ALA A 32 -4.48 -9.31 7.05
N ARG A 33 -4.27 -8.35 6.14
CA ARG A 33 -5.29 -7.77 5.25
C ARG A 33 -6.47 -7.16 6.00
N SER A 34 -6.21 -6.57 7.15
CA SER A 34 -7.19 -6.00 8.06
C SER A 34 -6.68 -4.70 8.69
N PHE A 35 -7.57 -3.98 9.37
CA PHE A 35 -7.19 -2.84 10.21
C PHE A 35 -6.86 -3.30 11.63
N LEU A 36 -5.85 -2.67 12.22
CA LEU A 36 -5.44 -2.81 13.61
C LEU A 36 -5.65 -1.47 14.33
N PRO A 37 -6.22 -1.46 15.56
CA PRO A 37 -6.47 -0.24 16.31
C PRO A 37 -5.29 0.20 17.19
N THR A 38 -4.18 -0.53 17.14
CA THR A 38 -3.03 -0.32 18.01
C THR A 38 -1.79 0.08 17.23
N PRO A 39 -0.99 1.03 17.74
CA PRO A 39 0.32 1.37 17.18
C PRO A 39 1.28 0.16 17.22
N PRO A 40 2.40 0.21 16.47
CA PRO A 40 2.96 1.39 15.80
C PRO A 40 2.37 1.66 14.41
N PHE A 41 2.09 2.95 14.15
CA PHE A 41 1.67 3.43 12.83
C PHE A 41 2.85 4.04 12.06
N CYS A 42 2.74 4.09 10.74
CA CYS A 42 3.76 4.68 9.88
C CYS A 42 4.09 6.13 10.29
N ALA A 43 5.37 6.47 10.42
CA ALA A 43 5.82 7.84 10.70
C ALA A 43 5.37 8.88 9.66
N ASN A 44 5.05 8.45 8.43
CA ASN A 44 4.50 9.34 7.40
C ASN A 44 2.99 9.60 7.55
N ARG A 45 2.34 9.06 8.57
CA ARG A 45 0.91 9.27 8.83
C ARG A 45 0.55 10.75 8.88
N ASP A 46 1.31 11.55 9.60
CA ASP A 46 1.01 12.98 9.78
C ASP A 46 1.34 13.81 8.53
N ARG A 47 2.24 13.32 7.67
CA ARG A 47 2.67 14.05 6.46
C ARG A 47 1.81 13.78 5.24
N ILE A 48 1.45 12.52 5.01
CA ILE A 48 0.74 12.09 3.79
C ILE A 48 -0.53 11.30 4.08
N GLY A 49 -0.93 11.17 5.34
CA GLY A 49 -2.07 10.32 5.70
C GLY A 49 -1.79 8.84 5.47
N CYS A 50 -0.54 8.39 5.63
CA CYS A 50 -0.22 6.97 5.49
C CYS A 50 -0.98 6.14 6.55
N ASN A 51 -1.83 5.24 6.08
CA ASN A 51 -2.70 4.42 6.91
C ASN A 51 -2.06 3.09 7.33
N TRP A 52 -0.76 2.85 7.12
CA TRP A 52 -0.13 1.53 7.32
C TRP A 52 0.51 1.37 8.69
N ILE A 53 0.60 0.13 9.17
CA ILE A 53 1.41 -0.22 10.34
C ILE A 53 2.92 -0.11 10.06
N ALA A 54 3.67 0.27 11.07
CA ALA A 54 5.13 0.27 11.06
C ALA A 54 5.66 -0.98 11.80
N PRO A 55 6.93 -1.37 11.58
CA PRO A 55 7.54 -2.43 12.39
C PRO A 55 7.84 -1.97 13.82
N LYS A 56 8.04 -0.66 14.03
CA LYS A 56 8.41 -0.04 15.31
C LYS A 56 7.89 1.39 15.37
N GLU A 57 7.74 1.91 16.59
CA GLU A 57 7.34 3.31 16.81
C GLU A 57 8.31 4.28 16.13
N GLY A 58 7.79 5.35 15.53
CA GLY A 58 8.58 6.34 14.80
C GLY A 58 9.23 5.85 13.49
N HIS A 59 9.01 4.60 13.05
CA HIS A 59 9.56 4.08 11.80
C HIS A 59 8.56 4.18 10.64
N PHE A 60 9.07 4.12 9.41
CA PHE A 60 8.24 4.00 8.22
C PHE A 60 7.68 2.59 8.07
N CYS A 61 6.46 2.48 7.51
CA CYS A 61 5.92 1.21 7.05
C CYS A 61 6.76 0.63 5.90
N ARG A 62 6.52 -0.63 5.55
CA ARG A 62 7.25 -1.32 4.47
C ARG A 62 7.22 -0.57 3.13
N SER A 63 6.11 0.10 2.80
CA SER A 63 6.01 0.90 1.57
C SER A 63 6.84 2.17 1.67
N CYS A 64 6.57 3.01 2.67
CA CYS A 64 7.25 4.29 2.84
C CYS A 64 8.76 4.15 3.02
N ALA A 65 9.23 3.04 3.62
CA ALA A 65 10.65 2.74 3.77
C ALA A 65 11.39 2.51 2.43
N MET A 66 10.67 2.24 1.33
CA MET A 66 11.25 2.07 0.00
C MET A 66 11.53 3.40 -0.72
N THR A 67 11.01 4.51 -0.19
CA THR A 67 11.18 5.84 -0.79
C THR A 67 12.44 6.49 -0.25
N ALA A 68 13.49 6.51 -1.07
CA ALA A 68 14.79 7.10 -0.70
C ALA A 68 14.75 8.64 -0.58
N LEU A 69 13.86 9.29 -1.34
CA LEU A 69 13.71 10.75 -1.35
C LEU A 69 12.22 11.11 -1.42
N ALA A 70 11.75 11.86 -0.42
CA ALA A 70 10.40 12.44 -0.45
C ALA A 70 10.34 13.61 -1.45
N PRO A 71 9.19 13.81 -2.13
CA PRO A 71 9.04 14.94 -3.03
C PRO A 71 8.99 16.27 -2.27
N ASP A 72 9.39 17.35 -2.95
CA ASP A 72 9.29 18.71 -2.42
C ASP A 72 7.80 19.10 -2.22
N PRO A 73 7.37 19.43 -0.99
CA PRO A 73 6.00 19.87 -0.72
C PRO A 73 5.61 21.19 -1.40
N SER A 74 6.57 21.99 -1.86
CA SER A 74 6.31 23.23 -2.60
C SER A 74 5.72 22.98 -3.98
N ILE A 75 5.91 21.76 -4.53
CA ILE A 75 5.39 21.38 -5.84
C ILE A 75 3.88 21.07 -5.72
N PRO A 76 3.03 21.65 -6.58
CA PRO A 76 1.60 21.37 -6.58
C PRO A 76 1.31 19.86 -6.68
N ASN A 77 0.40 19.37 -5.84
CA ASN A 77 -0.03 17.97 -5.75
C ASN A 77 1.06 16.94 -5.36
N ALA A 78 2.25 17.36 -4.95
CA ALA A 78 3.32 16.42 -4.55
C ALA A 78 2.88 15.50 -3.40
N ILE A 79 2.29 16.06 -2.35
CA ILE A 79 1.82 15.31 -1.17
C ILE A 79 0.71 14.29 -1.50
N PRO A 80 -0.42 14.66 -2.15
CA PRO A 80 -1.45 13.68 -2.48
C PRO A 80 -0.99 12.62 -3.48
N ASN A 81 -0.14 12.96 -4.45
CA ASN A 81 0.43 11.99 -5.39
C ASN A 81 1.38 11.01 -4.69
N TRP A 82 2.15 11.50 -3.72
CA TRP A 82 3.00 10.66 -2.89
C TRP A 82 2.18 9.69 -2.05
N ALA A 83 1.13 10.18 -1.37
CA ALA A 83 0.21 9.35 -0.61
C ALA A 83 -0.37 8.21 -1.47
N GLN A 84 -0.87 8.53 -2.67
CA GLN A 84 -1.40 7.55 -3.62
C GLN A 84 -0.34 6.53 -4.06
N THR A 85 0.90 6.98 -4.30
CA THR A 85 2.01 6.09 -4.70
C THR A 85 2.33 5.08 -3.59
N GLU A 86 2.42 5.52 -2.34
CA GLU A 86 2.67 4.61 -1.21
C GLU A 86 1.48 3.68 -0.94
N ALA A 87 0.26 4.22 -1.05
CA ALA A 87 -0.97 3.44 -1.01
C ALA A 87 -1.09 2.43 -2.18
N ALA A 88 -0.37 2.65 -3.30
CA ALA A 88 -0.39 1.74 -4.44
C ALA A 88 0.64 0.61 -4.38
N ARG A 89 1.84 0.85 -3.83
CA ARG A 89 2.80 -0.26 -3.53
C ARG A 89 2.20 -1.27 -2.56
N SER A 90 1.34 -0.74 -1.71
CA SER A 90 0.50 -1.43 -0.75
C SER A 90 -0.56 -2.36 -1.38
N MET A 91 -0.92 -2.08 -2.64
CA MET A 91 -1.84 -2.88 -3.46
C MET A 91 -1.17 -4.05 -4.20
N GLY A 92 0.00 -4.54 -3.74
CA GLY A 92 0.51 -5.87 -4.10
C GLY A 92 -0.41 -7.02 -3.63
N LEU A 93 -1.50 -6.70 -2.94
CA LEU A 93 -2.64 -7.57 -2.66
C LEU A 93 -3.40 -7.85 -3.95
N SER A 94 -3.63 -9.14 -4.24
CA SER A 94 -4.09 -9.73 -5.49
C SER A 94 -5.36 -9.17 -6.16
N ASP A 95 -6.03 -8.17 -5.58
CA ASP A 95 -7.46 -7.93 -5.84
C ASP A 95 -7.87 -6.45 -5.90
N LEU A 96 -6.96 -5.49 -6.12
CA LEU A 96 -7.35 -4.10 -6.42
C LEU A 96 -7.13 -3.68 -7.87
N TYR A 97 -6.47 -4.49 -8.68
CA TYR A 97 -6.39 -4.32 -10.12
C TYR A 97 -7.35 -5.33 -10.78
N PRO A 98 -8.59 -4.95 -11.14
CA PRO A 98 -9.49 -5.81 -11.91
C PRO A 98 -9.04 -5.98 -13.36
N PHE A 99 -7.79 -5.62 -13.69
CA PHE A 99 -7.21 -5.92 -14.98
C PHE A 99 -6.83 -7.39 -14.98
N VAL A 100 -7.81 -8.22 -15.32
CA VAL A 100 -7.52 -9.55 -15.85
C VAL A 100 -6.68 -9.31 -17.10
N LEU A 101 -5.38 -9.57 -17.01
CA LEU A 101 -4.48 -9.50 -18.16
C LEU A 101 -5.07 -10.37 -19.26
N SER A 102 -5.18 -9.86 -20.49
CA SER A 102 -5.60 -10.70 -21.59
C SER A 102 -4.64 -11.88 -21.74
N GLU A 103 -5.12 -12.99 -22.31
CA GLU A 103 -4.27 -14.14 -22.62
C GLU A 103 -3.01 -13.72 -23.39
N HIS A 104 -3.18 -12.80 -24.35
CA HIS A 104 -2.09 -12.22 -25.13
C HIS A 104 -1.08 -11.43 -24.29
N ALA A 105 -1.54 -10.60 -23.35
CA ALA A 105 -0.65 -9.87 -22.45
C ALA A 105 0.12 -10.83 -21.54
N ARG A 106 -0.54 -11.88 -21.03
CA ARG A 106 0.11 -12.92 -20.22
C ARG A 106 1.18 -13.69 -21.00
N HIS A 107 0.89 -14.11 -22.23
CA HIS A 107 1.88 -14.81 -23.07
C HIS A 107 3.10 -13.94 -23.36
N LYS A 108 2.92 -12.65 -23.65
CA LYS A 108 4.05 -11.73 -23.86
C LYS A 108 4.92 -11.59 -22.62
N LEU A 109 4.31 -11.39 -21.45
CA LEU A 109 5.05 -11.25 -20.19
C LEU A 109 5.79 -12.54 -19.82
N ALA A 110 5.17 -13.71 -20.04
CA ALA A 110 5.81 -15.00 -19.81
C ALA A 110 7.02 -15.21 -20.74
N PHE A 111 6.88 -14.87 -22.03
CA PHE A 111 7.98 -14.91 -22.98
C PHE A 111 9.15 -14.01 -22.55
N VAL A 112 8.88 -12.75 -22.18
CA VAL A 112 9.93 -11.83 -21.72
C VAL A 112 10.60 -12.34 -20.44
N HIS A 113 9.82 -12.82 -19.47
CA HIS A 113 10.35 -13.35 -18.22
C HIS A 113 11.30 -14.53 -18.45
N ASP A 114 10.89 -15.47 -19.31
CA ASP A 114 11.68 -16.64 -19.64
C ASP A 114 12.94 -16.29 -20.46
N TRP A 115 12.83 -15.33 -21.39
CA TRP A 115 13.98 -14.81 -22.12
C TRP A 115 15.02 -14.15 -21.19
N LEU A 116 14.55 -13.32 -20.25
CA LEU A 116 15.42 -12.70 -19.25
C LEU A 116 16.07 -13.74 -18.33
N ARG A 117 15.34 -14.78 -17.93
CA ARG A 117 15.90 -15.88 -17.13
C ARG A 117 16.95 -16.68 -17.88
N ARG A 118 16.73 -16.98 -19.16
CA ARG A 118 17.71 -17.69 -20.01
C ARG A 118 18.97 -16.85 -20.24
N GLY A 119 18.82 -15.57 -20.56
CA GLY A 119 19.94 -14.65 -20.69
C GLY A 119 20.74 -14.46 -19.38
N ALA A 120 20.06 -14.43 -18.23
CA ALA A 120 20.72 -14.40 -16.92
C ALA A 120 21.47 -15.70 -16.57
N LEU A 121 21.08 -16.83 -17.19
CA LEU A 121 21.74 -18.13 -17.07
C LEU A 121 22.80 -18.38 -18.17
N GLY A 122 23.00 -17.42 -19.08
CA GLY A 122 24.02 -17.50 -20.13
C GLY A 122 23.70 -18.46 -21.30
N LEU A 123 22.41 -18.75 -21.54
CA LEU A 123 21.91 -19.54 -22.68
C LEU A 123 21.39 -18.67 -23.81
#